data_AF-A0A3M1SGY4-F1
#
_entry.id   AF-A0A3M1SGY4-F1
#
_cell.length_a   1.000
_cell.length_b   1.000
_cell.length_c   1.000
_cell.angle_alpha   90.00
_cell.angle_beta   90.00
_cell.angle_gamma   90.00
#
_symmetry.space_group_name_H-M   'P 1'
#
loop_
_entity.id
_entity.type
_entity.pdbx_description
1 polymer ?
#
loop_
_entity_poly.entity_id
_entity_poly.type
_entity_poly.pdbx_seq_one_letter_code
_entity_poly.pdbx_strand_id
1 'polypeptide(L)'
;MRRTHKVAGSVRFPIGDSRYKDTKEGGMFVRLFVVPDEFESYCVGICGAKDCYQFCGEVYVGSDTGRCVEYFFPDINQDWESWEDYRKYLSIRLLANIWLGDTGWSGYNEQEERYFTATYDDLTDDGKRLYDTIKHVYDGLGSLHIVTFLDT
;
A
#
# COMPACT_ATOMS: atom_id res chain seq x y z
N MET A 1 1.60 21.66 5.04
CA MET A 1 2.54 20.51 5.08
C MET A 1 2.95 20.25 6.53
N ARG A 2 2.45 19.17 7.15
CA ARG A 2 2.82 18.80 8.53
C ARG A 2 4.20 18.11 8.49
N ARG A 3 5.27 18.89 8.46
CA ARG A 3 6.65 18.40 8.63
C ARG A 3 6.86 18.10 10.10
N THR A 4 6.56 16.88 10.53
CA THR A 4 6.65 16.50 11.92
C THR A 4 7.22 15.11 12.05
N HIS A 5 8.09 14.90 13.04
CA HIS A 5 8.56 13.58 13.43
C HIS A 5 7.51 12.83 14.27
N LYS A 6 6.27 13.32 14.34
CA LYS A 6 5.20 12.59 15.02
C LYS A 6 4.82 11.42 14.13
N VAL A 7 4.92 10.25 14.74
CA VAL A 7 4.39 9.00 14.22
C VAL A 7 2.99 8.81 14.78
N ALA A 8 2.05 8.38 13.94
CA ALA A 8 0.78 7.84 14.39
C ALA A 8 0.56 6.43 13.85
N GLY A 9 -0.20 5.63 14.59
CA GLY A 9 -0.58 4.28 14.21
C GLY A 9 0.37 3.20 14.75
N SER A 10 0.47 2.12 13.99
CA SER A 10 0.98 0.81 14.40
C SER A 10 2.31 0.45 13.72
N VAL A 11 3.01 1.42 13.12
CA VAL A 11 4.29 1.23 12.43
C VAL A 11 5.41 1.97 13.16
N ARG A 12 6.56 1.30 13.32
CA ARG A 12 7.81 1.86 13.88
C ARG A 12 8.64 2.47 12.76
N PHE A 13 8.27 3.66 12.30
CA PHE A 13 9.07 4.37 11.29
C PHE A 13 10.51 4.61 11.79
N PRO A 14 11.54 4.49 10.92
CA PRO A 14 12.94 4.57 11.33
C PRO A 14 13.42 6.02 11.52
N ILE A 15 12.64 6.83 12.24
CA ILE A 15 12.98 8.22 12.53
C ILE A 15 14.19 8.25 13.48
N GLY A 16 15.26 8.90 13.02
CA GLY A 16 16.52 9.00 13.78
C GLY A 16 17.45 7.80 13.63
N ASP A 17 17.08 6.79 12.85
CA ASP A 17 18.00 5.73 12.43
C ASP A 17 19.02 6.31 11.46
N SER A 18 20.31 6.15 11.75
CA SER A 18 21.40 6.71 10.95
C SER A 18 21.49 6.14 9.53
N ARG A 19 20.86 5.00 9.26
CA ARG A 19 20.78 4.39 7.93
C ARG A 19 19.85 5.16 6.98
N TYR A 20 18.92 5.94 7.53
CA TYR A 20 17.92 6.66 6.74
C TYR A 20 18.10 8.17 6.90
N LYS A 21 18.16 8.87 5.78
CA LYS A 21 18.15 10.33 5.72
C LYS A 21 16.76 10.83 5.40
N ASP A 22 16.33 11.86 6.10
CA ASP A 22 15.07 12.55 5.80
C ASP A 22 15.19 13.29 4.47
N THR A 23 14.38 12.92 3.47
CA THR A 23 14.42 13.60 2.17
C THR A 23 13.76 14.98 2.22
N LYS A 24 12.93 15.26 3.24
CA LYS A 24 12.14 16.50 3.37
C LYS A 24 11.13 16.72 2.23
N GLU A 25 10.93 15.72 1.37
CA GLU A 25 10.04 15.79 0.21
C GLU A 25 8.58 15.55 0.58
N GLY A 26 8.30 14.94 1.73
CA GLY A 26 6.93 14.59 2.08
C GLY A 26 6.79 13.81 3.39
N GLY A 27 5.57 13.34 3.64
CA GLY A 27 5.30 12.33 4.65
C GLY A 27 5.40 10.92 4.08
N MET A 28 5.26 9.92 4.96
CA MET A 28 5.01 8.54 4.56
C MET A 28 3.78 8.03 5.27
N PHE A 29 3.01 7.19 4.59
CA PHE A 29 1.94 6.42 5.24
C PHE A 29 1.99 4.97 4.78
N VAL A 30 1.55 4.09 5.67
CA VAL A 30 1.59 2.64 5.48
C VAL A 30 0.18 2.08 5.58
N ARG A 31 -0.15 1.18 4.65
CA ARG A 31 -1.43 0.49 4.63
C ARG A 31 -1.22 -1.03 4.52
N LEU A 32 -2.17 -1.78 5.05
CA LEU A 32 -2.30 -3.22 4.83
C LEU A 32 -3.38 -3.44 3.79
N PHE A 33 -3.01 -4.04 2.67
CA PHE A 33 -3.93 -4.44 1.61
C PHE A 33 -4.19 -5.94 1.72
N VAL A 34 -5.44 -6.32 1.51
CA VAL A 34 -5.80 -7.71 1.24
C VAL A 34 -6.20 -7.79 -0.23
N VAL A 35 -5.42 -8.53 -1.01
CA VAL A 35 -5.60 -8.70 -2.45
C VAL A 35 -6.22 -10.09 -2.69
N PRO A 36 -7.31 -10.21 -3.46
CA PRO A 36 -7.85 -11.53 -3.80
C PRO A 36 -6.80 -12.40 -4.51
N ASP A 37 -6.76 -13.70 -4.23
CA ASP A 37 -5.73 -14.61 -4.75
C ASP A 37 -5.67 -14.62 -6.28
N GLU A 38 -6.81 -14.44 -6.97
CA GLU A 38 -6.86 -14.35 -8.43
C GLU A 38 -6.12 -13.14 -9.01
N PHE A 39 -5.81 -12.13 -8.18
CA PHE A 39 -5.09 -10.93 -8.59
C PHE A 39 -3.64 -10.87 -8.12
N GLU A 40 -3.16 -11.87 -7.36
CA GLU A 40 -1.83 -11.83 -6.74
C GLU A 40 -0.69 -11.63 -7.75
N SER A 41 -0.76 -12.30 -8.90
CA SER A 41 0.24 -12.18 -9.98
C SER A 41 0.30 -10.79 -10.60
N TYR A 42 -0.74 -9.96 -10.43
CA TYR A 42 -0.80 -8.60 -10.95
C TYR A 42 -0.35 -7.55 -9.92
N CYS A 43 -0.19 -7.95 -8.67
CA CYS A 43 0.30 -7.09 -7.58
C CYS A 43 1.83 -6.99 -7.49
N VAL A 44 2.54 -7.34 -8.56
CA VAL A 44 3.99 -7.15 -8.66
C VAL A 44 4.31 -5.66 -8.60
N GLY A 45 4.90 -5.20 -7.49
CA GLY A 45 5.43 -3.85 -7.37
C GLY A 45 4.45 -2.82 -6.80
N ILE A 46 3.67 -3.16 -5.76
CA ILE A 46 3.03 -2.14 -4.90
C ILE A 46 4.07 -1.40 -4.05
N CYS A 47 5.14 -0.91 -4.66
CA CYS A 47 5.77 0.34 -4.24
C CYS A 47 5.05 1.40 -5.04
N GLY A 48 4.34 2.32 -4.36
CA GLY A 48 3.49 3.33 -4.97
C GLY A 48 4.04 3.82 -6.30
N ALA A 49 3.46 3.34 -7.41
CA ALA A 49 3.77 3.89 -8.70
C ALA A 49 3.40 5.38 -8.65
N LYS A 50 4.16 6.19 -9.39
CA LYS A 50 3.77 7.58 -9.64
C LYS A 50 2.32 7.56 -10.18
N ASP A 51 1.43 8.33 -9.54
CA ASP A 51 0.01 8.43 -9.89
C ASP A 51 -0.87 7.20 -9.54
N CYS A 52 -0.64 6.54 -8.39
CA CYS A 52 -1.63 5.61 -7.83
C CYS A 52 -2.88 6.35 -7.32
N TYR A 53 -4.05 6.04 -7.88
CA TYR A 53 -5.34 6.54 -7.38
C TYR A 53 -6.03 5.45 -6.58
N GLN A 54 -6.28 5.73 -5.30
CA GLN A 54 -7.15 4.89 -4.50
C GLN A 54 -8.56 5.47 -4.50
N PHE A 55 -9.47 4.82 -5.22
CA PHE A 55 -10.89 5.11 -5.07
C PHE A 55 -11.43 4.39 -3.82
N CYS A 56 -11.54 5.13 -2.73
CA CYS A 56 -12.29 4.68 -1.56
C CYS A 56 -13.78 4.97 -1.81
N GLY A 57 -14.52 3.96 -2.26
CA GLY A 57 -15.97 4.00 -2.24
C GLY A 57 -16.48 3.50 -0.90
N GLU A 58 -17.36 4.27 -0.24
CA GLU A 58 -18.19 3.70 0.83
C GLU A 58 -19.20 2.75 0.19
N VAL A 59 -19.04 1.47 0.46
CA VAL A 59 -19.95 0.42 0.00
C VAL A 59 -20.69 -0.14 1.20
N TYR A 60 -22.02 -0.29 1.10
CA TYR A 60 -22.81 -0.90 2.15
C TYR A 60 -22.31 -2.33 2.41
N VAL A 61 -22.24 -2.74 3.68
CA VAL A 61 -21.93 -4.13 4.04
C VAL A 61 -22.89 -5.07 3.30
N GLY A 62 -22.37 -6.03 2.54
CA GLY A 62 -23.14 -6.93 1.69
C GLY A 62 -23.27 -6.50 0.23
N SER A 63 -22.84 -5.30 -0.14
CA SER A 63 -22.71 -4.88 -1.56
C SER A 63 -21.41 -5.35 -2.20
N ASP A 64 -20.50 -5.89 -1.40
CA ASP A 64 -19.28 -6.56 -1.82
C ASP A 64 -19.54 -7.86 -2.62
N THR A 65 -20.77 -8.38 -2.60
CA THR A 65 -21.20 -9.50 -3.45
C THR A 65 -21.60 -9.09 -4.88
N GLY A 66 -21.64 -7.80 -5.18
CA GLY A 66 -21.88 -7.29 -6.53
C GLY A 66 -20.66 -7.50 -7.44
N ARG A 67 -20.88 -7.58 -8.76
CA ARG A 67 -19.78 -7.57 -9.75
C ARG A 67 -18.97 -6.28 -9.55
N CYS A 68 -17.66 -6.43 -9.33
CA CYS A 68 -16.76 -5.29 -9.37
C CYS A 68 -16.79 -4.71 -10.78
N VAL A 69 -17.02 -3.41 -10.89
CA VAL A 69 -16.80 -2.70 -12.16
C VAL A 69 -15.30 -2.46 -12.24
N GLU A 70 -14.63 -3.07 -13.21
CA GLU A 70 -13.24 -2.77 -13.53
C GLU A 70 -13.19 -1.32 -14.03
N TYR A 71 -12.50 -0.44 -13.30
CA TYR A 71 -12.33 0.94 -13.70
C TYR A 71 -11.02 1.08 -14.47
N PHE A 72 -11.12 1.62 -15.68
CA PHE A 72 -9.98 1.98 -16.50
C PHE A 72 -9.34 3.25 -15.95
N PHE A 73 -8.02 3.27 -15.89
CA PHE A 73 -7.29 4.53 -15.79
C PHE A 73 -7.48 5.32 -17.08
N PRO A 74 -7.98 6.57 -17.03
CA PRO A 74 -8.03 7.42 -18.22
C PRO A 74 -6.59 7.70 -18.70
N ASP A 75 -6.41 7.79 -20.02
CA ASP A 75 -5.16 8.20 -20.71
C ASP A 75 -3.98 7.20 -20.73
N ILE A 76 -4.22 5.89 -20.61
CA ILE A 76 -3.21 4.91 -21.06
C ILE A 76 -3.17 4.94 -22.59
N ASN A 77 -2.07 5.46 -23.14
CA ASN A 77 -1.75 5.30 -24.56
C ASN A 77 -1.89 3.82 -24.92
N GLN A 78 -2.65 3.51 -25.97
CA GLN A 78 -3.04 2.15 -26.36
C GLN A 78 -1.87 1.31 -26.92
N ASP A 79 -0.63 1.59 -26.52
CA ASP A 79 0.59 0.94 -26.98
C ASP A 79 0.89 -0.35 -26.19
N TRP A 80 -0.14 -1.12 -25.84
CA TRP A 80 0.03 -2.43 -25.22
C TRP A 80 0.14 -3.50 -26.32
N GLU A 81 1.14 -4.37 -26.22
CA GLU A 81 1.38 -5.43 -27.21
C GLU A 81 0.57 -6.71 -26.93
N SER A 82 0.03 -6.85 -25.70
CA SER A 82 -0.70 -8.01 -25.24
C SER A 82 -1.77 -7.69 -24.19
N TRP A 83 -2.75 -8.59 -24.03
CA TRP A 83 -3.76 -8.51 -22.97
C TRP A 83 -3.12 -8.58 -21.58
N GLU A 84 -2.02 -9.32 -21.42
CA GLU A 84 -1.24 -9.41 -20.20
C GLU A 84 -0.55 -8.08 -19.83
N ASP A 85 -0.04 -7.34 -20.81
CA ASP A 85 0.51 -5.99 -20.58
C ASP A 85 -0.58 -5.00 -20.22
N TYR A 86 -1.73 -5.11 -20.86
CA TYR A 86 -2.89 -4.26 -20.59
C TYR A 86 -3.43 -4.44 -19.15
N ARG A 87 -3.47 -5.69 -18.65
CA ARG A 87 -3.99 -6.01 -17.31
C ARG A 87 -3.22 -5.36 -16.17
N LYS A 88 -1.95 -5.00 -16.37
CA LYS A 88 -1.12 -4.29 -15.38
C LYS A 88 -1.66 -2.91 -15.03
N TYR A 89 -2.55 -2.37 -15.87
CA TYR A 89 -3.13 -1.06 -15.70
C TYR A 89 -4.60 -1.07 -15.26
N LEU A 90 -5.17 -2.25 -15.01
CA LEU A 90 -6.53 -2.35 -14.50
C LEU A 90 -6.57 -2.06 -13.00
N SER A 91 -7.62 -1.37 -12.55
CA SER A 91 -7.89 -1.22 -11.13
C SER A 91 -8.10 -2.61 -10.51
N ILE A 92 -7.37 -2.91 -9.43
CA ILE A 92 -7.58 -4.15 -8.67
C ILE A 92 -8.52 -3.85 -7.50
N ARG A 93 -9.51 -4.71 -7.32
CA ARG A 93 -10.38 -4.66 -6.15
C ARG A 93 -9.66 -5.27 -4.95
N LEU A 94 -9.49 -4.47 -3.90
CA LEU A 94 -8.99 -4.98 -2.62
C LEU A 94 -10.15 -5.58 -1.81
N LEU A 95 -9.90 -6.71 -1.13
CA LEU A 95 -10.82 -7.26 -0.14
C LEU A 95 -10.85 -6.43 1.14
N ALA A 96 -9.71 -5.83 1.49
CA ALA A 96 -9.59 -4.86 2.57
C ALA A 96 -8.45 -3.88 2.32
N ASN A 97 -8.60 -2.68 2.88
CA ASN A 97 -7.59 -1.64 2.85
C ASN A 97 -7.57 -0.93 4.20
N ILE A 98 -6.53 -1.20 4.98
CA ILE A 98 -6.45 -0.80 6.38
C ILE A 98 -5.27 0.16 6.54
N TRP A 99 -5.53 1.34 7.08
CA TRP A 99 -4.46 2.26 7.45
C TRP A 99 -3.70 1.72 8.65
N LEU A 100 -2.38 1.56 8.52
CA LEU A 100 -1.52 1.09 9.60
C LEU A 100 -0.82 2.25 10.32
N GLY A 101 -0.45 3.32 9.62
CA GLY A 101 0.25 4.44 10.26
C GLY A 101 0.68 5.51 9.28
N ASP A 102 1.03 6.67 9.79
CA ASP A 102 1.62 7.76 9.02
C ASP A 102 2.67 8.54 9.82
N THR A 103 3.50 9.27 9.09
CA THR A 103 4.52 10.17 9.61
C THR A 103 4.74 11.33 8.65
N GLY A 104 5.13 12.49 9.18
CA GLY A 104 5.50 13.66 8.39
C GLY A 104 6.97 13.65 7.93
N TRP A 105 7.57 12.47 7.82
CA TRP A 105 8.98 12.21 7.55
C TRP A 105 9.13 11.15 6.45
N SER A 106 10.05 11.35 5.52
CA SER A 106 10.34 10.40 4.43
C SER A 106 11.79 9.93 4.49
N GLY A 107 11.99 8.64 4.74
CA GLY A 107 13.33 8.07 4.94
C GLY A 107 13.91 7.47 3.68
N TYR A 108 15.08 7.93 3.26
CA TYR A 108 15.83 7.37 2.13
C TYR A 108 17.16 6.76 2.61
N ASN A 109 17.43 5.52 2.20
CA ASN A 109 18.71 4.86 2.43
C ASN A 109 19.58 5.03 1.18
N GLU A 110 20.65 5.82 1.30
CA GLU A 110 21.56 6.09 0.17
C GLU A 110 22.37 4.86 -0.25
N GLN A 111 22.72 3.97 0.69
CA GLN A 111 23.51 2.78 0.37
C GLN A 111 22.70 1.76 -0.44
N GLU A 112 21.40 1.66 -0.14
CA GLU A 112 20.47 0.75 -0.82
C GLU A 112 19.70 1.42 -1.95
N GLU A 113 19.94 2.71 -2.20
CA GLU A 113 19.25 3.56 -3.18
C GLU A 113 17.72 3.41 -3.16
N ARG A 114 17.13 3.37 -1.96
CA ARG A 114 15.68 3.16 -1.81
C ARG A 114 15.09 3.88 -0.60
N TYR A 115 13.79 4.17 -0.72
CA TYR A 115 12.98 4.63 0.41
C TYR A 115 12.73 3.52 1.42
N PHE A 116 12.49 3.91 2.67
CA PHE A 116 11.97 3.00 3.69
C PHE A 116 10.69 2.35 3.18
N THR A 117 10.64 1.03 3.25
CA THR A 117 9.48 0.22 2.93
C THR A 117 9.17 -0.63 4.17
N ALA A 118 8.04 -0.37 4.80
CA ALA A 118 7.64 -1.08 6.00
C ALA A 118 7.41 -2.55 5.72
N THR A 119 7.92 -3.38 6.61
CA THR A 119 7.72 -4.83 6.65
C THR A 119 6.94 -5.21 7.91
N TYR A 120 6.61 -6.49 8.05
CA TYR A 120 5.97 -7.00 9.27
C TYR A 120 6.82 -6.73 10.52
N ASP A 121 8.15 -6.76 10.41
CA ASP A 121 9.05 -6.53 11.54
C ASP A 121 9.07 -5.07 12.00
N ASP A 122 8.72 -4.14 11.11
CA ASP A 122 8.58 -2.73 11.42
C ASP A 122 7.26 -2.41 12.14
N LEU A 123 6.35 -3.38 12.30
CA LEU A 123 5.11 -3.18 13.04
C LEU A 123 5.34 -3.13 14.55
N THR A 124 4.55 -2.31 15.23
CA THR A 124 4.35 -2.39 16.69
C THR A 124 3.70 -3.73 17.07
N ASP A 125 3.71 -4.08 18.36
CA ASP A 125 3.11 -5.35 18.80
C ASP A 125 1.60 -5.40 18.50
N ASP A 126 0.91 -4.26 18.63
CA ASP A 126 -0.50 -4.13 18.24
C ASP A 126 -0.69 -4.22 16.72
N GLY A 127 0.23 -3.64 15.94
CA GLY A 127 0.24 -3.76 14.49
C GLY A 127 0.41 -5.20 14.01
N LYS A 128 1.30 -5.96 14.67
CA LYS A 128 1.50 -7.39 14.40
C LYS A 128 0.23 -8.19 14.70
N ARG A 129 -0.40 -7.95 15.86
CA ARG A 129 -1.68 -8.59 16.23
C ARG A 129 -2.79 -8.27 15.23
N LEU A 130 -2.89 -7.02 14.78
CA LEU A 130 -3.84 -6.62 13.75
C LEU A 130 -3.55 -7.38 12.44
N TYR A 131 -2.30 -7.38 11.97
CA TYR A 131 -1.90 -8.11 10.77
C TYR A 131 -2.29 -9.60 10.87
N ASP A 132 -1.93 -10.27 11.97
CA ASP A 132 -2.21 -11.69 12.16
C ASP A 132 -3.72 -11.97 12.22
N THR A 133 -4.50 -11.07 12.83
CA THR A 133 -5.97 -11.17 12.85
C THR A 133 -6.55 -11.06 11.45
N ILE A 134 -6.12 -10.08 10.66
CA ILE A 134 -6.59 -9.90 9.28
C ILE A 134 -6.17 -11.10 8.42
N LYS A 135 -4.94 -11.60 8.61
CA LYS A 135 -4.45 -12.80 7.94
C LYS A 135 -5.37 -13.99 8.19
N HIS A 136 -5.79 -14.18 9.44
CA HIS A 136 -6.69 -15.26 9.81
C HIS A 136 -8.10 -15.08 9.24
N VAL A 137 -8.63 -13.85 9.22
CA VAL A 137 -9.96 -13.54 8.67
C VAL A 137 -10.04 -13.79 7.16
N TYR A 138 -8.96 -13.50 6.43
CA TYR A 138 -8.89 -13.61 4.96
C TYR A 138 -8.11 -14.84 4.48
N ASP A 139 -7.86 -15.81 5.36
CA ASP A 139 -7.13 -17.04 5.00
C ASP A 139 -7.87 -17.79 3.88
N GLY A 140 -7.16 -18.06 2.78
CA GLY A 140 -7.70 -18.69 1.57
C GLY A 140 -8.64 -17.82 0.71
N LEU A 141 -8.76 -16.52 1.01
CA LEU A 141 -9.48 -15.55 0.19
C LEU A 141 -8.53 -14.57 -0.51
N GLY A 142 -7.40 -14.25 0.13
CA GLY A 142 -6.46 -13.30 -0.41
C GLY A 142 -5.14 -13.24 0.35
N SER A 143 -4.18 -12.59 -0.29
CA SER A 143 -2.85 -12.32 0.21
C SER A 143 -2.78 -10.95 0.91
N LEU A 144 -1.90 -10.84 1.90
CA LEU A 144 -1.69 -9.62 2.66
C LEU A 144 -0.41 -8.90 2.22
N HIS A 145 -0.55 -7.62 1.88
CA HIS A 145 0.54 -6.76 1.43
C HIS A 145 0.66 -5.53 2.33
N ILE A 146 1.84 -5.32 2.94
CA ILE A 146 2.16 -4.07 3.63
C ILE A 146 2.75 -3.12 2.60
N VAL A 147 2.10 -1.98 2.41
CA VAL A 147 2.41 -1.03 1.34
C VAL A 147 2.77 0.31 1.95
N THR A 148 3.92 0.84 1.57
CA THR A 148 4.39 2.16 2.00
C THR A 148 4.23 3.15 0.85
N PHE A 149 3.64 4.30 1.14
CA PHE A 149 3.43 5.40 0.22
C PHE A 149 4.20 6.63 0.67
N LEU A 150 4.72 7.37 -0.31
CA LEU A 150 5.21 8.73 -0.10
C LEU A 150 4.04 9.70 -0.33
N ASP A 151 3.85 10.61 0.62
CA ASP A 151 2.93 11.74 0.50
C ASP A 151 3.73 12.94 -0.06
N THR A 152 3.92 12.96 -1.39
CA THR A 152 4.63 14.01 -2.16
C THR A 152 3.67 14.99 -2.80
#